data_AF-A0A9E0YZ35-F1
#
_entry.id   AF-A0A9E0YZ35-F1
#
_cell.length_a   1.000
_cell.length_b   1.000
_cell.length_c   1.000
_cell.angle_alpha   90.00
_cell.angle_beta   90.00
_cell.angle_gamma   90.00
#
_symmetry.space_group_name_H-M   'P 1'
#
loop_
_entity.id
_entity.type
_entity.pdbx_description
1 polymer ?
#
loop_
_entity_poly.entity_id
_entity_poly.type
_entity_poly.pdbx_seq_one_letter_code
_entity_poly.pdbx_strand_id
1 'polypeptide(L)'
;MAIYFIESKYKEIFKLKQMLEKEKIPFDFTCTSYPESNFIHYHLEYPNKFDMDGSRIVSVVEGIGSYGREADKLEIMGLLTPEEAERDSVAGWLTADELERALKEFVQELVTMKKTEEEYRETPKCPICGHRGYNIREIGSDGFNTYVIMTCRNCETEIRTDKEKIDRFFLERLVQDIEK
;
A
#
# COMPACT_ATOMS: atom_id res chain seq x y z
N MET A 1 -36.18 15.77 6.09
CA MET A 1 -35.26 14.98 6.93
C MET A 1 -34.23 15.96 7.47
N ALA A 2 -34.24 16.27 8.75
CA ALA A 2 -33.30 17.22 9.34
C ALA A 2 -31.99 16.49 9.64
N ILE A 3 -30.90 16.93 8.99
CA ILE A 3 -29.55 16.47 9.32
C ILE A 3 -29.10 17.32 10.50
N TYR A 4 -29.08 16.75 11.71
CA TYR A 4 -28.49 17.41 12.86
C TYR A 4 -26.97 17.34 12.70
N PHE A 5 -26.34 18.47 12.34
CA PHE A 5 -24.90 18.63 12.53
C PHE A 5 -24.64 18.72 14.03
N ILE A 6 -24.37 17.57 14.64
CA ILE A 6 -23.74 17.54 15.96
C ILE A 6 -22.31 18.03 15.72
N GLU A 7 -21.92 19.15 16.32
CA GLU A 7 -20.50 19.48 16.46
C GLU A 7 -19.86 18.31 17.20
N SER A 8 -19.18 17.44 16.46
CA SER A 8 -18.49 16.30 17.02
C SER A 8 -17.41 16.79 17.98
N LYS A 9 -17.27 16.13 19.14
CA LYS A 9 -16.11 16.33 20.05
C LYS A 9 -14.78 16.13 19.30
N TYR A 10 -14.79 15.26 18.30
CA TYR A 10 -13.65 14.84 17.50
C TYR A 10 -13.43 15.81 16.34
N LYS A 11 -12.33 16.55 16.36
CA LYS A 11 -12.02 17.58 15.35
C LYS A 11 -10.89 17.17 14.45
N GLU A 12 -9.90 16.44 14.98
CA GLU A 12 -8.70 16.10 14.22
C GLU A 12 -9.01 15.17 13.04
N ILE A 13 -9.96 14.24 13.17
CA ILE A 13 -10.33 13.34 12.07
C ILE A 13 -10.96 14.09 10.89
N PHE A 14 -11.75 15.13 11.17
CA PHE A 14 -12.34 15.98 10.13
C PHE A 14 -11.32 16.93 9.52
N LYS A 15 -10.37 17.42 10.32
CA LYS A 15 -9.24 18.21 9.82
C LYS A 15 -8.39 17.37 8.85
N LEU A 16 -8.04 16.15 9.24
CA LEU A 16 -7.34 15.20 8.36
C LEU A 16 -8.13 14.94 7.07
N LYS A 17 -9.42 14.63 7.19
CA LYS A 17 -10.30 14.41 6.03
C LYS A 17 -10.26 15.59 5.06
N GLN A 18 -10.43 16.83 5.54
CA GLN A 18 -10.40 18.04 4.71
C GLN A 18 -9.04 18.22 4.01
N MET A 19 -7.95 17.90 4.70
CA MET A 19 -6.59 17.99 4.13
C MET A 19 -6.42 17.00 2.98
N LEU A 20 -6.86 15.75 3.15
CA LEU A 20 -6.77 14.74 2.10
C LEU A 20 -7.65 15.05 0.89
N GLU A 21 -8.85 15.58 1.12
CA GLU A 21 -9.73 16.05 0.04
C GLU A 21 -9.08 17.20 -0.74
N LYS A 22 -8.44 18.15 -0.04
CA LYS A 22 -7.74 19.28 -0.65
C LYS A 22 -6.54 18.82 -1.50
N GLU A 23 -5.77 17.85 -1.01
CA GLU A 23 -4.61 17.30 -1.72
C GLU A 23 -4.99 16.22 -2.75
N LYS A 24 -6.29 15.87 -2.86
CA LYS A 24 -6.82 14.82 -3.75
C LYS A 24 -6.18 13.45 -3.51
N ILE A 25 -5.84 13.16 -2.26
CA ILE A 25 -5.34 11.85 -1.85
C ILE A 25 -6.55 10.92 -1.67
N PRO A 26 -6.55 9.70 -2.25
CA PRO A 26 -7.64 8.76 -2.05
C PRO A 26 -7.63 8.19 -0.63
N PHE A 27 -8.79 8.13 0.01
CA PHE A 27 -9.03 7.51 1.31
C PHE A 27 -10.48 7.03 1.41
N ASP A 28 -10.72 6.04 2.25
CA ASP A 28 -12.07 5.64 2.67
C ASP A 28 -12.38 6.27 4.03
N PHE A 29 -13.60 6.79 4.21
CA PHE A 29 -14.02 7.41 5.47
C PHE A 29 -15.37 6.86 5.89
N THR A 30 -15.39 6.25 7.08
CA THR A 30 -16.58 5.66 7.65
C THR A 30 -16.87 6.24 9.04
N CYS A 31 -18.14 6.22 9.41
CA CYS A 31 -18.62 6.64 10.71
C CYS A 31 -19.54 5.55 11.25
N THR A 32 -19.17 4.95 12.38
CA THR A 32 -20.02 4.03 13.13
C THR A 32 -20.56 4.76 14.35
N SER A 33 -21.89 4.84 14.46
CA SER A 33 -22.55 5.48 15.60
C SER A 33 -23.68 4.63 16.15
N TYR A 34 -23.71 4.44 17.46
CA TYR A 34 -24.82 3.85 18.20
C TYR A 34 -25.41 4.90 19.15
N PRO A 35 -26.51 5.57 18.76
CA PRO A 35 -27.10 6.67 19.54
C PRO A 35 -27.47 6.27 20.97
N GLU A 36 -27.91 5.02 21.17
CA GLU A 36 -28.35 4.52 22.48
C GLU A 36 -27.21 4.41 23.52
N SER A 37 -25.97 4.29 23.05
CA SER A 37 -24.78 4.22 23.92
C SER A 37 -23.91 5.46 23.85
N ASN A 38 -24.37 6.53 23.18
CA ASN A 38 -23.55 7.69 22.80
C ASN A 38 -22.24 7.31 22.09
N PHE A 39 -22.18 6.13 21.49
CA PHE A 39 -20.99 5.65 20.80
C PHE A 39 -20.91 6.30 19.43
N ILE A 40 -19.76 6.92 19.15
CA ILE A 40 -19.42 7.47 17.85
C ILE A 40 -17.95 7.22 17.59
N HIS A 41 -17.67 6.76 16.38
CA HIS A 41 -16.38 6.25 15.99
C HIS A 41 -16.15 6.55 14.52
N TYR A 42 -15.17 7.40 14.23
CA TYR A 42 -14.75 7.75 12.89
C TYR A 42 -13.51 6.95 12.52
N HIS A 43 -13.48 6.51 11.27
CA HIS A 43 -12.39 5.70 10.75
C HIS A 43 -12.04 6.16 9.34
N LEU A 44 -10.75 6.46 9.15
CA LEU A 44 -10.18 6.85 7.88
C LEU A 44 -9.10 5.85 7.48
N GLU A 45 -9.24 5.27 6.29
CA GLU A 45 -8.34 4.24 5.79
C GLU A 45 -7.62 4.72 4.53
N TYR A 46 -6.32 4.49 4.46
CA TYR A 46 -5.55 4.70 3.25
C TYR A 46 -5.50 3.41 2.44
N PRO A 47 -6.09 3.40 1.22
CA PRO A 47 -6.03 2.23 0.36
C PRO A 47 -4.59 1.99 -0.07
N ASN A 48 -4.14 0.73 0.01
CA ASN A 48 -2.91 0.36 -0.65
C ASN A 48 -3.14 0.37 -2.17
N LYS A 49 -2.67 1.43 -2.84
CA LYS A 49 -2.73 1.56 -4.31
C LYS A 49 -1.93 0.47 -5.05
N PHE A 50 -1.27 -0.44 -4.34
CA PHE A 50 -0.48 -1.55 -4.87
C PHE A 50 -0.92 -2.94 -4.40
N ASP A 51 -1.94 -3.06 -3.55
CA ASP A 51 -2.44 -4.37 -3.15
C ASP A 51 -3.80 -4.68 -3.80
N MET A 52 -3.86 -5.83 -4.48
CA MET A 52 -5.10 -6.36 -5.07
C MET A 52 -5.88 -7.23 -4.07
N ASP A 53 -5.35 -7.47 -2.86
CA ASP A 53 -5.98 -8.31 -1.83
C ASP A 53 -6.86 -7.52 -0.81
N GLY A 54 -6.81 -6.19 -0.86
CA GLY A 54 -7.54 -5.31 0.07
C GLY A 54 -6.77 -4.93 1.34
N SER A 55 -5.46 -5.20 1.43
CA SER A 55 -4.64 -4.79 2.57
C SER A 55 -4.53 -3.26 2.66
N ARG A 56 -4.57 -2.75 3.89
CA ARG A 56 -4.69 -1.32 4.23
C ARG A 56 -3.36 -0.82 4.78
N ILE A 57 -2.87 0.32 4.28
CA ILE A 57 -1.54 0.84 4.68
C ILE A 57 -1.62 1.51 6.06
N VAL A 58 -2.64 2.33 6.27
CA VAL A 58 -2.83 3.10 7.50
C VAL A 58 -4.31 3.15 7.83
N SER A 59 -4.62 2.85 9.09
CA SER A 59 -5.95 2.95 9.67
C SER A 59 -5.91 4.03 10.75
N VAL A 60 -6.70 5.09 10.57
CA VAL A 60 -6.73 6.26 11.45
C VAL A 60 -8.09 6.35 12.12
N VAL A 61 -8.09 6.34 13.44
CA VAL A 61 -9.30 6.20 14.23
C VAL A 61 -9.46 7.36 15.20
N GLU A 62 -10.68 7.87 15.31
CA GLU A 62 -11.06 8.78 16.39
C GLU A 62 -12.48 8.49 16.89
N GLY A 63 -12.59 8.02 18.12
CA GLY A 63 -13.86 7.53 18.63
C GLY A 63 -13.84 7.12 20.10
N ILE A 64 -14.97 6.61 20.58
CA ILE A 64 -14.99 5.96 21.90
C ILE A 64 -14.09 4.72 21.87
N GLY A 65 -13.17 4.64 22.83
CA GLY A 65 -12.23 3.54 22.97
C GLY A 65 -10.90 3.73 22.25
N SER A 66 -10.76 4.78 21.43
CA SER A 66 -9.48 5.06 20.76
C SER A 66 -8.46 5.69 21.70
N TYR A 67 -7.19 5.35 21.51
CA TYR A 67 -6.07 6.02 22.14
C TYR A 67 -6.02 7.50 21.73
N GLY A 68 -5.60 8.36 22.66
CA GLY A 68 -5.50 9.81 22.41
C GLY A 68 -6.83 10.58 22.41
N ARG A 69 -7.98 9.90 22.44
CA ARG A 69 -9.33 10.49 22.41
C ARG A 69 -9.55 11.65 23.39
N GLU A 70 -9.11 11.51 24.64
CA GLU A 70 -9.34 12.56 25.66
C GLU A 70 -8.56 13.85 25.38
N ALA A 71 -7.54 13.77 24.52
CA ALA A 71 -6.77 14.90 24.02
C ALA A 71 -7.17 15.32 22.60
N ASP A 72 -8.27 14.80 22.03
CA ASP A 72 -8.70 15.06 20.65
C ASP A 72 -7.57 14.71 19.66
N LYS A 73 -7.02 13.49 19.78
CA LYS A 73 -5.94 12.97 18.93
C LYS A 73 -6.38 11.70 18.22
N LEU A 74 -5.77 11.49 17.05
CA LEU A 74 -5.99 10.38 16.14
C LEU A 74 -5.16 9.17 16.58
N GLU A 75 -5.82 8.04 16.83
CA GLU A 75 -5.15 6.76 16.96
C GLU A 75 -4.69 6.28 15.57
N ILE A 76 -3.42 5.90 15.46
CA ILE A 76 -2.81 5.44 14.22
C ILE A 76 -2.50 3.95 14.33
N MET A 77 -3.07 3.18 13.41
CA MET A 77 -2.79 1.76 13.23
C MET A 77 -2.17 1.53 11.85
N GLY A 78 -1.32 0.51 11.74
CA GLY A 78 -0.39 0.39 10.63
C GLY A 78 0.79 1.35 10.79
N LEU A 79 1.84 1.19 9.97
CA LEU A 79 3.13 1.89 10.07
C LEU A 79 4.09 1.45 11.21
N LEU A 80 3.71 0.45 11.99
CA LEU A 80 4.63 -0.20 12.93
C LEU A 80 5.71 -0.99 12.19
N THR A 81 6.95 -1.00 12.69
CA THR A 81 7.92 -2.00 12.22
C THR A 81 7.49 -3.41 12.67
N PRO A 82 7.99 -4.50 12.04
CA PRO A 82 7.66 -5.85 12.48
C PRO A 82 7.89 -6.08 13.98
N GLU A 83 8.96 -5.52 14.55
CA GLU A 83 9.30 -5.63 15.97
C GLU A 83 8.34 -4.85 16.88
N GLU A 84 7.81 -3.72 16.41
CA GLU A 84 6.83 -2.94 17.17
C GLU A 84 5.44 -3.57 17.07
N ALA A 85 5.10 -4.15 15.91
CA ALA A 85 3.86 -4.88 15.66
C ALA A 85 3.72 -6.16 16.52
N GLU A 86 4.84 -6.74 16.97
CA GLU A 86 4.84 -7.84 17.95
C GLU A 86 4.37 -7.39 19.35
N ARG A 87 4.42 -6.09 19.65
CA ARG A 87 4.16 -5.54 20.99
C ARG A 87 2.84 -4.79 21.07
N ASP A 88 2.47 -4.06 20.04
CA ASP A 88 1.23 -3.31 19.95
C ASP A 88 0.70 -3.35 18.50
N SER A 89 -0.59 -3.07 18.33
CA SER A 89 -1.22 -2.86 17.02
C SER A 89 -1.40 -1.38 16.68
N VAL A 90 -1.11 -0.49 17.65
CA VAL A 90 -1.23 0.96 17.55
C VAL A 90 0.16 1.59 17.52
N ALA A 91 0.45 2.33 16.45
CA ALA A 91 1.69 3.10 16.28
C ALA A 91 1.80 4.30 17.22
N GLY A 92 0.66 4.81 17.66
CA GLY A 92 0.56 5.89 18.63
C GLY A 92 -0.66 6.75 18.38
N TRP A 93 -0.67 7.96 18.97
CA TRP A 93 -1.72 8.93 18.77
C TRP A 93 -1.18 10.33 18.43
N LEU A 94 -1.65 10.87 17.32
CA LEU A 94 -1.13 12.10 16.71
C LEU A 94 -2.26 13.10 16.46
N THR A 95 -1.90 14.37 16.38
CA THR A 95 -2.74 15.39 15.73
C THR A 95 -2.72 15.18 14.21
N ALA A 96 -3.72 15.71 13.50
CA ALA A 96 -3.79 15.70 12.04
C ALA A 96 -2.55 16.35 11.40
N ASP A 97 -2.00 17.41 12.01
CA ASP A 97 -0.79 18.09 11.51
C ASP A 97 0.47 17.23 11.71
N GLU A 98 0.57 16.51 12.83
CA GLU A 98 1.67 15.56 13.08
C GLU A 98 1.60 14.39 12.09
N LEU A 99 0.40 13.84 11.89
CA LEU A 99 0.18 12.76 10.93
C LEU A 99 0.46 13.22 9.49
N GLU A 100 0.07 14.44 9.12
CA GLU A 100 0.37 15.00 7.79
C GLU A 100 1.88 15.05 7.52
N ARG A 101 2.68 15.50 8.50
CA ARG A 101 4.14 15.53 8.36
C ARG A 101 4.70 14.12 8.15
N ALA A 102 4.26 13.17 8.96
CA ALA A 102 4.67 11.77 8.84
C ALA A 102 4.26 11.16 7.49
N LEU A 103 3.05 11.45 7.00
CA LEU A 103 2.56 10.98 5.71
C LEU A 103 3.31 11.62 4.53
N LYS A 104 3.70 12.89 4.63
CA LYS A 104 4.50 13.56 3.60
C LYS A 104 5.88 12.92 3.47
N GLU A 105 6.53 12.61 4.59
CA GLU A 105 7.80 11.88 4.61
C GLU A 105 7.64 10.47 4.02
N PHE A 106 6.62 9.72 4.47
CA PHE A 106 6.33 8.38 3.95
C PHE A 106 6.01 8.37 2.43
N VAL A 107 5.21 9.32 1.94
CA VAL A 107 4.92 9.44 0.51
C VAL A 107 6.17 9.81 -0.29
N GLN A 108 7.05 10.66 0.25
CA GLN A 108 8.33 10.96 -0.39
C GLN A 108 9.21 9.71 -0.45
N GLU A 109 9.32 8.94 0.63
CA GLU A 109 10.05 7.66 0.64
C GLU A 109 9.49 6.68 -0.38
N LEU A 110 8.16 6.49 -0.43
CA LEU A 110 7.50 5.67 -1.44
C LEU A 110 7.76 6.16 -2.88
N VAL A 111 7.78 7.47 -3.11
CA VAL A 111 8.11 8.05 -4.44
C VAL A 111 9.59 7.83 -4.78
N THR A 112 10.47 7.85 -3.77
CA THR A 112 11.90 7.61 -3.95
C THR A 112 12.17 6.14 -4.24
N MET A 113 11.49 5.23 -3.52
CA MET A 113 11.47 3.79 -3.77
C MET A 113 10.94 3.48 -5.19
N LYS A 114 9.88 4.17 -5.64
CA LYS A 114 9.39 4.06 -7.02
C LYS A 114 10.41 4.48 -8.07
N LYS A 115 11.18 5.56 -7.83
CA LYS A 115 12.24 5.98 -8.75
C LYS A 115 13.35 4.95 -8.83
N THR A 116 13.75 4.37 -7.70
CA THR A 116 14.73 3.28 -7.68
C THR A 116 14.18 2.01 -8.32
N GLU A 117 12.89 1.68 -8.17
CA GLU A 117 12.30 0.54 -8.89
C GLU A 117 12.19 0.81 -10.40
N GLU A 118 11.77 2.01 -10.83
CA GLU A 118 11.71 2.38 -12.25
C GLU A 118 13.08 2.39 -12.93
N GLU A 119 14.15 2.75 -12.22
CA GLU A 119 15.53 2.60 -12.70
C GLU A 119 15.97 1.13 -12.86
N TYR A 120 15.30 0.18 -12.18
CA TYR A 120 15.55 -1.26 -12.26
C TYR A 120 14.50 -2.05 -13.07
N ARG A 121 13.50 -1.39 -13.69
CA ARG A 121 12.39 -2.03 -14.42
C ARG A 121 12.59 -2.07 -15.91
N GLU A 122 13.49 -2.92 -16.37
CA GLU A 122 13.54 -3.27 -17.77
C GLU A 122 13.60 -4.78 -17.93
N THR A 123 12.46 -5.38 -18.29
CA THR A 123 12.48 -6.70 -18.94
C THR A 123 13.51 -6.64 -20.06
N PRO A 124 14.47 -7.59 -20.09
CA PRO A 124 15.59 -7.51 -21.03
C PRO A 124 15.02 -7.41 -22.44
N LYS A 125 15.57 -6.50 -23.26
CA LYS A 125 15.17 -6.44 -24.67
C LYS A 125 15.54 -7.75 -25.33
N CYS A 126 14.66 -8.26 -26.18
CA CYS A 126 14.94 -9.46 -26.96
C CYS A 126 16.19 -9.19 -27.78
N PRO A 127 17.24 -10.02 -27.68
CA PRO A 127 18.51 -9.76 -28.36
C PRO A 127 18.36 -9.77 -29.89
N ILE A 128 17.28 -10.36 -30.41
CA ILE A 128 16.99 -10.46 -31.83
C ILE A 128 16.13 -9.30 -32.34
N CYS A 129 15.03 -8.98 -31.66
CA CYS A 129 14.03 -8.02 -32.18
C CYS A 129 13.79 -6.79 -31.28
N GLY A 130 14.48 -6.68 -30.14
CA GLY A 130 14.33 -5.57 -29.20
C GLY A 130 13.02 -5.56 -28.39
N HIS A 131 12.08 -6.47 -28.68
CA HIS A 131 10.80 -6.58 -27.98
C HIS A 131 10.98 -6.96 -26.51
N ARG A 132 10.07 -6.49 -25.64
CA ARG A 132 10.12 -6.70 -24.18
C ARG A 132 9.05 -7.65 -23.64
N GLY A 133 8.26 -8.27 -24.52
CA GLY A 133 7.23 -9.25 -24.15
C GLY A 133 7.71 -10.68 -24.32
N TYR A 134 7.57 -11.49 -23.27
CA TYR A 134 7.97 -12.90 -23.23
C TYR A 134 6.88 -13.80 -22.66
N ASN A 135 6.90 -15.09 -23.02
CA ASN A 135 6.17 -16.18 -22.38
C ASN A 135 7.16 -17.02 -21.58
N ILE A 136 6.88 -17.36 -20.31
CA ILE A 136 7.74 -18.31 -19.59
C ILE A 136 7.46 -19.72 -20.11
N ARG A 137 8.54 -20.48 -20.30
CA ARG A 137 8.50 -21.91 -20.61
C ARG A 137 8.78 -22.74 -19.37
N GLU A 138 9.83 -22.41 -18.63
CA GLU A 138 10.33 -23.22 -17.54
C GLU A 138 11.04 -22.36 -16.51
N ILE A 139 10.88 -22.71 -15.23
CA ILE A 139 11.74 -22.27 -14.15
C ILE A 139 12.50 -23.49 -13.65
N GLY A 140 13.82 -23.50 -13.88
CA GLY A 140 14.70 -24.60 -13.52
C GLY A 140 15.73 -24.21 -12.47
N SER A 141 16.38 -25.21 -11.88
CA SER A 141 17.48 -25.02 -10.94
C SER A 141 18.57 -26.04 -11.24
N ASP A 142 19.82 -25.58 -11.31
CA ASP A 142 21.00 -26.44 -11.53
C ASP A 142 21.83 -26.68 -10.26
N GLY A 143 21.21 -26.50 -9.09
CA GLY A 143 21.80 -26.77 -7.77
C GLY A 143 22.57 -25.58 -7.18
N PHE A 144 22.95 -24.61 -8.00
CA PHE A 144 23.58 -23.36 -7.54
C PHE A 144 22.78 -22.11 -7.93
N ASN A 145 22.08 -22.13 -9.08
CA ASN A 145 21.30 -20.98 -9.53
C ASN A 145 19.90 -21.40 -10.00
N THR A 146 18.91 -20.55 -9.72
CA THR A 146 17.58 -20.67 -10.32
C THR A 146 17.56 -19.85 -11.61
N TYR A 147 17.16 -20.47 -12.71
CA TYR A 147 17.08 -19.83 -14.02
C TYR A 147 15.65 -19.90 -14.58
N VAL A 148 15.34 -18.98 -15.47
CA VAL A 148 14.07 -18.93 -16.19
C VAL A 148 14.34 -19.01 -17.68
N ILE A 149 13.63 -19.92 -18.33
CA ILE A 149 13.57 -20.03 -19.78
C ILE A 149 12.30 -19.31 -20.24
N MET A 150 12.45 -18.34 -21.13
CA MET A 150 11.34 -17.57 -21.67
C MET A 150 11.47 -17.37 -23.17
N THR A 151 10.35 -17.23 -23.87
CA THR A 151 10.27 -17.10 -25.32
C THR A 151 9.69 -15.74 -25.69
N CYS A 152 10.36 -14.99 -26.58
CA CYS A 152 9.88 -13.68 -27.04
C CYS A 152 8.55 -13.82 -27.78
N ARG A 153 7.53 -13.06 -27.38
CA ARG A 153 6.19 -13.08 -28.00
C ARG A 153 6.16 -12.58 -29.45
N ASN A 154 7.22 -11.91 -29.90
CA ASN A 154 7.26 -11.28 -31.23
C ASN A 154 8.06 -12.08 -32.27
N CYS A 155 9.13 -12.77 -31.85
CA CYS A 155 10.01 -13.50 -32.78
C CYS A 155 10.36 -14.91 -32.30
N GLU A 156 9.69 -15.38 -31.25
CA GLU A 156 9.82 -16.72 -30.69
C GLU A 156 11.24 -17.09 -30.23
N THR A 157 12.14 -16.10 -30.10
CA THR A 157 13.48 -16.33 -29.57
C THR A 157 13.40 -16.77 -28.11
N GLU A 158 14.01 -17.91 -27.82
CA GLU A 158 14.20 -18.39 -26.46
C GLU A 158 15.41 -17.72 -25.80
N ILE A 159 15.24 -17.28 -24.56
CA ILE A 159 16.31 -16.76 -23.72
C ILE A 159 16.30 -17.47 -22.37
N ARG A 160 17.50 -17.78 -21.87
CA ARG A 160 17.73 -18.25 -20.51
C ARG A 160 18.36 -17.11 -19.73
N THR A 161 17.79 -16.76 -18.58
CA THR A 161 18.37 -15.75 -17.68
C THR A 161 18.23 -16.17 -16.23
N ASP A 162 19.11 -15.64 -15.39
CA ASP A 162 19.08 -15.86 -13.94
C ASP A 162 17.80 -15.24 -13.35
N LYS A 163 17.15 -15.97 -12.43
CA LYS A 163 15.93 -15.48 -11.75
C LYS A 163 16.17 -14.14 -11.07
N GLU A 164 17.36 -13.92 -10.52
CA GLU A 164 17.72 -12.67 -9.82
C GLU A 164 17.82 -11.46 -10.75
N LYS A 165 18.01 -11.68 -12.06
CA LYS A 165 18.00 -10.62 -13.08
C LYS A 165 16.58 -10.33 -13.59
N ILE A 166 15.59 -11.06 -13.09
CA ILE A 166 14.19 -10.88 -13.41
C ILE A 166 13.52 -10.24 -12.22
N ASP A 167 12.86 -9.11 -12.46
CA ASP A 167 12.06 -8.41 -11.47
C ASP A 167 11.05 -9.37 -10.80
N ARG A 168 10.96 -9.30 -9.47
CA ARG A 168 10.11 -10.20 -8.66
C ARG A 168 8.63 -10.10 -9.03
N PHE A 169 8.13 -8.89 -9.30
CA PHE A 169 6.76 -8.68 -9.77
C PHE A 169 6.56 -9.21 -11.19
N PHE A 170 7.58 -9.12 -12.05
CA PHE A 170 7.53 -9.73 -13.38
C PHE A 170 7.46 -11.27 -13.25
N LEU A 171 8.26 -11.90 -12.38
CA LEU A 171 8.17 -13.33 -12.09
C LEU A 171 6.79 -13.75 -11.57
N GLU A 172 6.24 -13.03 -10.59
CA GLU A 172 4.92 -13.33 -10.02
C GLU A 172 3.80 -13.24 -11.08
N ARG A 173 3.82 -12.18 -11.90
CA ARG A 173 2.85 -12.02 -13.00
C ARG A 173 3.01 -13.08 -14.09
N LEU A 174 4.23 -13.57 -14.33
CA LEU A 174 4.48 -14.59 -15.34
C LEU A 174 4.23 -16.02 -14.85
N VAL A 175 4.40 -16.29 -13.54
CA VAL A 175 4.03 -17.59 -12.95
C VAL A 175 2.52 -17.80 -13.05
N GLN A 176 1.73 -16.75 -12.87
CA GLN A 176 0.27 -16.79 -13.10
C GLN A 176 -0.14 -17.10 -14.55
N ASP A 177 0.72 -16.82 -15.54
CA ASP A 177 0.49 -17.20 -16.94
C ASP A 177 0.78 -18.70 -17.20
N ILE A 178 1.56 -19.37 -16.35
CA ILE A 178 1.89 -20.81 -16.45
C ILE A 178 0.81 -21.67 -15.78
N GLU A 179 0.17 -21.17 -14.73
CA GLU A 179 -0.85 -21.89 -13.95
C GLU A 179 -2.27 -21.83 -14.58
N LYS A 180 -2.43 -21.22 -15.76
CA LYS A 180 -3.67 -21.19 -16.55
C LYS A 180 -3.63 -22.18 -17.71
#